data_AF-A0A5C7YJE0-F1
#
_entry.id   AF-A0A5C7YJE0-F1
#
_cell.length_a   1.000
_cell.length_b   1.000
_cell.length_c   1.000
_cell.angle_alpha   90.00
_cell.angle_beta   90.00
_cell.angle_gamma   90.00
#
_symmetry.space_group_name_H-M   'P 1'
#
loop_
_entity.id
_entity.type
_entity.pdbx_description
1 polymer ?
#
loop_
_entity_poly.entity_id
_entity_poly.type
_entity_poly.pdbx_seq_one_letter_code
_entity_poly.pdbx_strand_id
1 'polypeptide(L)'
;MTEQLNDLQAELSPAQDLSIDTTDVVESTESNEPNGFVQLGLADELVKAVADLGYTQPTAVQSRTIPLALPADDEEHHGYNDLMVSSQTGSGKTAAFLLPVLHTLIQQQAAAEAQAKADYDQACADAIARGEEPPKRARRKDPTNPRNFKAAVPG
;
A
#
# COMPACT_ATOMS: atom_id res chain seq x y z
N MET A 1 54.70 47.85 -24.16
CA MET A 1 54.28 48.04 -22.76
C MET A 1 53.55 46.76 -22.35
N THR A 2 54.25 45.62 -22.41
CA THR A 2 54.87 44.91 -21.28
C THR A 2 53.86 44.43 -20.24
N GLU A 3 53.78 43.10 -20.14
CA GLU A 3 53.42 42.27 -18.97
C GLU A 3 51.94 42.32 -18.54
N GLN A 4 51.26 41.21 -18.21
CA GLN A 4 51.71 40.07 -17.43
C GLN A 4 51.01 38.77 -17.85
N LEU A 5 51.84 37.71 -17.97
CA LEU A 5 51.48 36.32 -17.75
C LEU A 5 51.24 36.07 -16.25
N ASN A 6 50.29 35.20 -15.91
CA ASN A 6 50.26 34.41 -14.66
C ASN A 6 49.27 33.25 -14.94
N ASP A 7 49.76 32.10 -15.40
CA ASP A 7 50.16 30.93 -14.60
C ASP A 7 49.02 30.22 -13.85
N LEU A 8 48.71 29.03 -14.38
CA LEU A 8 48.44 27.77 -13.70
C LEU A 8 48.43 27.79 -12.16
N GLN A 9 47.27 27.47 -11.58
CA GLN A 9 47.06 26.62 -10.39
C GLN A 9 45.53 26.40 -10.28
N ALA A 10 44.97 25.24 -10.65
CA ALA A 10 45.00 23.98 -9.90
C ALA A 10 44.65 24.17 -8.42
N GLU A 11 43.37 24.31 -8.10
CA GLU A 11 42.85 24.10 -6.75
C GLU A 11 41.57 23.25 -6.88
N LEU A 12 41.78 21.93 -6.87
CA LEU A 12 40.79 20.96 -6.44
C LEU A 12 40.43 21.27 -5.00
N SER A 13 39.20 21.70 -4.73
CA SER A 13 38.70 21.77 -3.36
C SER A 13 38.59 20.34 -2.80
N PRO A 14 39.27 20.02 -1.68
CA PRO A 14 39.25 18.71 -1.07
C PRO A 14 37.90 18.43 -0.41
N ALA A 15 37.55 17.15 -0.36
CA ALA A 15 36.41 16.56 0.31
C ALA A 15 36.13 17.23 1.67
N GLN A 16 34.93 17.78 1.84
CA GLN A 16 34.43 18.17 3.15
C GLN A 16 33.85 16.94 3.84
N ASP A 17 34.51 16.69 4.97
CA ASP A 17 34.40 15.65 5.97
C ASP A 17 32.96 15.33 6.40
N LEU A 18 32.69 14.03 6.56
CA LEU A 18 31.49 13.53 7.20
C LEU A 18 31.56 13.81 8.71
N SER A 19 30.98 14.92 9.15
CA SER A 19 30.55 15.02 10.55
C SER A 19 29.24 14.24 10.71
N ILE A 20 29.37 12.97 11.09
CA ILE A 20 28.30 12.17 11.69
C ILE A 20 28.04 12.79 13.06
N ASP A 21 27.03 13.65 13.16
CA ASP A 21 26.48 14.00 14.47
C ASP A 21 25.36 13.01 14.78
N THR A 22 25.73 12.02 15.59
CA THR A 22 24.81 11.07 16.22
C THR A 22 24.02 11.83 17.27
N THR A 23 22.95 12.49 16.84
CA THR A 23 21.81 12.78 17.70
C THR A 23 20.64 11.99 17.18
N ASP A 24 20.46 10.83 17.83
CA ASP A 24 19.26 10.02 17.85
C ASP A 24 18.13 10.89 18.42
N VAL A 25 17.55 11.74 17.58
CA VAL A 25 16.27 12.37 17.85
C VAL A 25 15.24 11.52 17.13
N VAL A 26 14.72 10.56 17.88
CA VAL A 26 13.38 9.99 17.69
C VAL A 26 12.37 11.13 17.80
N GLU A 27 12.29 11.95 16.76
CA GLU A 27 11.22 12.91 16.60
C GLU A 27 10.19 12.27 15.67
N SER A 28 9.11 11.79 16.25
CA SER A 28 7.85 11.58 15.55
C SER A 28 7.37 12.93 15.02
N THR A 29 7.94 13.35 13.89
CA THR A 29 7.43 14.46 13.12
C THR A 29 6.11 14.00 12.52
N GLU A 30 5.02 14.38 13.18
CA GLU A 30 3.72 14.55 12.54
C GLU A 30 3.84 15.68 11.50
N SER A 31 4.55 15.41 10.41
CA SER A 31 4.52 16.26 9.23
C SER A 31 3.17 16.03 8.56
N ASN A 32 2.28 17.02 8.71
CA ASN A 32 1.02 17.15 7.98
C ASN A 32 1.25 17.44 6.48
N GLU A 33 2.23 16.76 5.88
CA GLU A 33 2.43 16.74 4.44
C GLU A 33 1.49 15.67 3.85
N PRO A 34 0.84 15.95 2.72
CA PRO A 34 -0.04 14.98 2.10
C PRO A 34 0.76 13.72 1.74
N ASN A 35 0.35 12.59 2.31
CA ASN A 35 0.96 11.30 2.05
C ASN A 35 0.88 10.99 0.54
N GLY A 36 2.03 10.79 -0.11
CA GLY A 36 2.12 10.58 -1.56
C GLY A 36 1.41 9.32 -2.04
N PHE A 37 1.15 8.35 -1.15
CA PHE A 37 0.38 7.14 -1.46
C PHE A 37 -1.11 7.41 -1.69
N VAL A 38 -1.66 8.53 -1.19
CA VAL A 38 -3.07 8.91 -1.39
C VAL A 38 -3.40 9.06 -2.88
N GLN A 39 -2.44 9.51 -3.68
CA GLN A 39 -2.62 9.76 -5.11
C GLN A 39 -2.55 8.48 -5.96
N LEU A 40 -2.19 7.35 -5.36
CA LEU A 40 -1.95 6.10 -6.10
C LEU A 40 -3.19 5.21 -6.25
N GLY A 41 -4.36 5.64 -5.76
CA GLY A 41 -5.62 4.88 -5.88
C GLY A 41 -5.69 3.66 -4.94
N LEU A 42 -4.90 3.63 -3.88
CA LEU A 42 -4.93 2.55 -2.88
C LEU A 42 -6.14 2.70 -1.95
N ALA A 43 -6.48 1.62 -1.25
CA ALA A 43 -7.55 1.65 -0.26
C ALA A 43 -7.10 2.49 0.94
N ASP A 44 -8.01 3.28 1.53
CA ASP A 44 -7.70 4.18 2.65
C ASP A 44 -7.04 3.46 3.84
N GLU A 45 -7.45 2.22 4.11
CA GLU A 45 -6.88 1.39 5.16
C GLU A 45 -5.40 1.07 4.92
N LEU A 46 -5.02 0.87 3.66
CA LEU A 46 -3.62 0.64 3.29
C LEU A 46 -2.81 1.92 3.38
N VAL A 47 -3.36 3.06 2.96
CA VAL A 47 -2.67 4.35 3.07
C VAL A 47 -2.38 4.67 4.54
N LYS A 48 -3.35 4.43 5.44
CA LYS A 48 -3.16 4.56 6.89
C LYS A 48 -2.09 3.61 7.41
N ALA A 49 -2.17 2.32 7.07
CA ALA A 49 -1.18 1.35 7.51
C ALA A 49 0.24 1.73 7.04
N VAL A 50 0.39 2.15 5.78
CA VAL A 50 1.68 2.59 5.22
C VAL A 50 2.20 3.83 5.95
N ALA A 51 1.33 4.78 6.30
CA ALA A 51 1.66 5.93 7.15
C ALA A 51 2.11 5.52 8.55
N ASP A 52 1.40 4.57 9.19
CA ASP A 52 1.73 4.05 10.53
C ASP A 52 3.09 3.33 10.55
N LEU A 53 3.49 2.73 9.43
CA LEU A 53 4.83 2.17 9.22
C LEU A 53 5.91 3.23 9.00
N GLY A 54 5.56 4.51 8.92
CA GLY A 54 6.48 5.62 8.66
C GLY A 54 6.78 5.86 7.19
N TYR A 55 6.01 5.28 6.26
CA TYR A 55 6.17 5.51 4.82
C TYR A 55 5.22 6.63 4.36
N THR A 56 5.80 7.79 4.05
CA THR A 56 5.04 8.98 3.65
C THR A 56 5.11 9.27 2.14
N GLN A 57 6.18 8.82 1.47
CA GLN A 57 6.41 9.06 0.05
C GLN A 57 6.71 7.76 -0.71
N PRO A 58 6.05 7.51 -1.86
CA PRO A 58 6.32 6.34 -2.67
C PRO A 58 7.68 6.46 -3.37
N THR A 59 8.37 5.33 -3.53
CA THR A 59 9.60 5.29 -4.33
C THR A 59 9.29 5.46 -5.82
N ALA A 60 10.28 5.85 -6.63
CA ALA A 60 10.12 6.01 -8.07
C ALA A 60 9.60 4.74 -8.79
N VAL A 61 9.90 3.56 -8.26
CA VAL A 61 9.38 2.28 -8.77
C VAL A 61 7.91 2.12 -8.36
N GLN A 62 7.57 2.39 -7.11
CA GLN A 62 6.21 2.29 -6.60
C GLN A 62 5.25 3.26 -7.30
N SER A 63 5.64 4.52 -7.46
CA SER A 63 4.82 5.55 -8.11
C SER A 63 4.48 5.24 -9.57
N ARG A 64 5.33 4.47 -10.26
CA ARG A 64 5.10 4.02 -11.64
C ARG A 64 4.34 2.70 -11.70
N THR A 65 4.70 1.75 -10.84
CA THR A 65 4.17 0.38 -10.88
C THR A 65 2.78 0.28 -10.26
N ILE A 66 2.53 0.94 -9.13
CA ILE A 66 1.29 0.76 -8.37
C ILE A 66 0.05 1.13 -9.21
N PRO A 67 -0.02 2.31 -9.86
CA PRO A 67 -1.19 2.66 -10.66
C PRO A 67 -1.44 1.71 -11.83
N LEU A 68 -0.38 1.16 -12.44
CA LEU A 68 -0.48 0.21 -13.55
C LEU A 68 -0.91 -1.19 -13.10
N ALA A 69 -0.64 -1.54 -11.84
CA ALA A 69 -0.94 -2.85 -11.26
C ALA A 69 -2.35 -2.94 -10.65
N LEU A 70 -2.98 -1.79 -10.38
CA LEU A 70 -4.38 -1.74 -9.96
C LEU A 70 -5.29 -2.07 -11.16
N PRO A 71 -6.46 -2.67 -10.89
CA PRO A 71 -7.44 -2.92 -11.94
C PRO A 71 -7.87 -1.58 -12.55
N ALA A 72 -7.82 -1.49 -13.88
CA ALA A 72 -8.32 -0.33 -14.60
C ALA A 72 -9.80 -0.52 -14.94
N ASP A 73 -10.58 0.53 -14.71
CA ASP A 73 -11.98 0.63 -15.15
C ASP A 73 -12.10 1.30 -16.53
N ASP A 74 -10.97 1.50 -17.23
CA ASP A 74 -10.95 2.12 -18.54
C ASP A 74 -11.54 1.18 -19.61
N GLU A 75 -12.37 1.74 -20.50
CA GLU A 75 -13.07 1.06 -21.60
C GLU A 75 -12.13 0.22 -22.49
N GLU A 76 -10.85 0.57 -22.55
CA GLU A 76 -9.85 -0.08 -23.41
C GLU A 76 -9.18 -1.28 -22.72
N HIS A 77 -9.15 -1.32 -21.38
CA HIS A 77 -8.41 -2.34 -20.60
C HIS A 77 -9.22 -2.77 -19.37
N HIS A 78 -10.13 -3.72 -19.54
CA HIS A 78 -10.82 -4.33 -18.40
C HIS A 78 -9.94 -5.38 -17.71
N GLY A 79 -9.50 -5.10 -16.49
CA GLY A 79 -8.88 -6.08 -15.60
C GLY A 79 -7.48 -5.71 -15.10
N TYR A 80 -6.67 -6.73 -14.83
CA TYR A 80 -5.31 -6.58 -14.29
C TYR A 80 -4.26 -6.62 -15.41
N ASN A 81 -3.21 -5.81 -15.25
CA ASN A 81 -2.07 -5.82 -16.16
C ASN A 81 -0.92 -6.65 -15.58
N ASP A 82 -0.33 -7.51 -16.41
CA ASP A 82 0.92 -8.18 -16.08
C ASP A 82 2.10 -7.23 -16.32
N LEU A 83 2.87 -6.94 -15.26
CA LEU A 83 3.97 -5.99 -15.29
C LEU A 83 5.32 -6.68 -15.03
N MET A 84 6.32 -6.35 -15.85
CA MET A 84 7.71 -6.69 -15.57
C MET A 84 8.47 -5.44 -15.08
N VAL A 85 9.00 -5.52 -13.86
CA VAL A 85 9.67 -4.39 -13.19
C VAL A 85 11.11 -4.74 -12.85
N SER A 86 12.07 -3.97 -13.39
CA SER A 86 13.50 -4.11 -13.09
C SER A 86 14.02 -2.90 -12.31
N SER A 87 14.65 -3.13 -11.16
CA SER A 87 15.34 -2.10 -10.37
C SER A 87 16.24 -2.74 -9.30
N GLN A 88 17.19 -1.98 -8.73
CA GLN A 88 18.11 -2.49 -7.71
C GLN A 88 17.44 -2.92 -6.39
N THR A 89 18.09 -3.75 -5.58
CA THR A 89 17.63 -4.07 -4.21
C THR A 89 17.48 -2.79 -3.38
N GLY A 90 16.48 -2.73 -2.51
CA GLY A 90 16.15 -1.53 -1.73
C GLY A 90 15.30 -0.49 -2.44
N SER A 91 14.96 -0.67 -3.73
CA SER A 91 14.11 0.26 -4.49
C SER A 91 12.61 0.22 -4.13
N GLY A 92 12.19 -0.66 -3.23
CA GLY A 92 10.78 -0.77 -2.82
C GLY A 92 9.88 -1.65 -3.72
N LYS A 93 10.44 -2.48 -4.61
CA LYS A 93 9.69 -3.43 -5.47
C LYS A 93 8.71 -4.32 -4.71
N THR A 94 9.08 -4.78 -3.52
CA THR A 94 8.24 -5.66 -2.71
C THR A 94 6.92 -5.00 -2.36
N ALA A 95 6.96 -3.75 -1.87
CA ALA A 95 5.74 -2.98 -1.60
C ALA A 95 5.00 -2.60 -2.89
N ALA A 96 5.74 -2.33 -3.99
CA ALA A 96 5.13 -2.06 -5.30
C ALA A 96 4.28 -3.24 -5.82
N PHE A 97 4.61 -4.48 -5.45
CA PHE A 97 3.82 -5.67 -5.76
C PHE A 97 2.74 -5.95 -4.70
N LEU A 98 3.08 -5.86 -3.42
CA LEU A 98 2.17 -6.25 -2.33
C LEU A 98 1.00 -5.28 -2.15
N LEU A 99 1.21 -3.97 -2.31
CA LEU A 99 0.14 -2.99 -2.08
C LEU A 99 -1.05 -3.17 -3.05
N PRO A 100 -0.85 -3.34 -4.38
CA PRO A 100 -1.94 -3.68 -5.30
C PRO A 100 -2.65 -5.00 -4.96
N VAL A 101 -1.91 -6.03 -4.54
CA VAL A 101 -2.49 -7.32 -4.14
C VAL A 101 -3.37 -7.17 -2.91
N LEU A 102 -2.89 -6.47 -1.88
CA LEU A 102 -3.67 -6.22 -0.66
C LEU A 102 -4.92 -5.37 -0.96
N HIS A 103 -4.80 -4.34 -1.81
CA HIS A 103 -5.93 -3.53 -2.23
C HIS A 103 -7.02 -4.40 -2.87
N THR A 104 -6.62 -5.29 -3.77
CA THR A 104 -7.51 -6.22 -4.45
C THR A 104 -8.22 -7.17 -3.48
N LEU A 105 -7.50 -7.70 -2.47
CA LEU A 105 -8.09 -8.58 -1.46
C LEU A 105 -9.12 -7.84 -0.58
N ILE A 106 -8.83 -6.59 -0.20
CA ILE A 106 -9.76 -5.74 0.57
C ILE A 106 -11.04 -5.50 -0.25
N GLN A 107 -10.90 -5.14 -1.52
CA GLN A 107 -12.01 -4.95 -2.45
C GLN A 107 -12.88 -6.22 -2.58
N GLN A 108 -12.24 -7.38 -2.79
CA GLN A 108 -12.95 -8.67 -2.89
C GLN A 108 -13.69 -9.02 -1.60
N GLN A 109 -13.08 -8.77 -0.44
CA GLN A 109 -13.72 -9.02 0.86
C GLN A 109 -14.93 -8.10 1.06
N ALA A 110 -14.79 -6.81 0.75
CA ALA A 110 -15.89 -5.85 0.83
C ALA A 110 -17.05 -6.22 -0.11
N ALA A 111 -16.75 -6.63 -1.35
CA ALA A 111 -17.75 -7.10 -2.32
C ALA A 111 -18.48 -8.36 -1.82
N ALA A 112 -17.76 -9.33 -1.26
CA ALA A 112 -18.36 -10.54 -0.70
C ALA A 112 -19.28 -10.24 0.50
N GLU A 113 -18.86 -9.32 1.38
CA GLU A 113 -19.70 -8.88 2.51
C GLU A 113 -20.95 -8.13 2.05
N ALA A 114 -20.83 -7.28 1.03
CA ALA A 114 -21.96 -6.55 0.45
C ALA A 114 -22.96 -7.52 -0.20
N GLN A 115 -22.48 -8.52 -0.95
CA GLN A 115 -23.33 -9.54 -1.56
C GLN A 115 -24.08 -10.36 -0.50
N ALA A 116 -23.37 -10.84 0.53
CA ALA A 116 -23.99 -11.61 1.61
C ALA A 116 -25.06 -10.79 2.36
N LYS A 117 -24.85 -9.48 2.52
CA LYS A 117 -25.86 -8.57 3.08
C LYS A 117 -27.07 -8.44 2.15
N ALA A 118 -26.85 -8.25 0.85
CA ALA A 118 -27.93 -8.14 -0.12
C ALA A 118 -28.78 -9.41 -0.18
N ASP A 119 -28.15 -10.59 -0.21
CA ASP A 119 -28.83 -11.89 -0.20
C ASP A 119 -29.67 -12.08 1.07
N TYR A 120 -29.14 -11.65 2.22
CA TYR A 120 -29.87 -11.68 3.49
C TYR A 120 -31.08 -10.74 3.47
N ASP A 121 -30.90 -9.52 2.99
CA ASP A 121 -31.96 -8.51 2.90
C ASP A 121 -33.07 -8.98 1.94
N GLN A 122 -32.72 -9.60 0.82
CA GLN A 122 -33.65 -10.25 -0.11
C GLN A 122 -34.41 -11.41 0.55
N ALA A 123 -33.71 -12.32 1.23
CA ALA A 123 -34.34 -13.45 1.90
C ALA A 123 -35.33 -13.01 3.00
N CYS A 124 -35.02 -11.90 3.71
CA CYS A 124 -35.94 -11.31 4.67
C CYS A 124 -37.19 -10.72 3.98
N ALA A 125 -37.01 -10.00 2.87
CA ALA A 125 -38.12 -9.45 2.10
C ALA A 125 -39.06 -10.56 1.58
N ASP A 126 -38.49 -11.65 1.06
CA ASP A 126 -39.25 -12.80 0.55
C ASP A 126 -39.99 -13.55 1.68
N ALA A 127 -39.41 -13.64 2.88
CA ALA A 127 -40.06 -14.25 4.04
C ALA A 127 -41.25 -13.39 4.52
N ILE A 128 -41.06 -12.07 4.59
CA ILE A 128 -42.13 -11.12 4.93
C ILE A 128 -43.27 -11.20 3.90
N ALA A 129 -42.94 -11.26 2.61
CA ALA A 129 -43.94 -11.41 1.54
C ALA A 129 -44.73 -12.74 1.63
N ARG A 130 -44.09 -13.80 2.14
CA ARG A 130 -44.70 -15.12 2.38
C ARG A 130 -45.41 -15.24 3.74
N GLY A 131 -45.29 -14.27 4.64
CA GLY A 131 -45.84 -14.33 6.00
C GLY A 131 -45.08 -15.28 6.94
N GLU A 132 -43.85 -15.62 6.61
CA GLU A 132 -42.95 -16.46 7.40
C GLU A 132 -42.03 -15.59 8.29
N GLU A 133 -41.43 -16.18 9.32
CA GLU A 133 -40.46 -15.47 10.17
C GLU A 133 -39.14 -15.21 9.43
N PRO A 134 -38.49 -14.04 9.60
CA PRO A 134 -37.24 -13.72 8.93
C PRO A 134 -36.10 -14.68 9.28
N PRO A 135 -35.21 -15.00 8.31
CA PRO A 135 -34.08 -15.88 8.56
C PRO A 135 -33.12 -15.29 9.60
N LYS A 136 -32.56 -16.15 10.46
CA LYS A 136 -31.55 -15.74 11.45
C LYS A 136 -30.22 -15.45 10.77
N ARG A 137 -29.57 -14.34 11.14
CA ARG A 137 -28.23 -13.99 10.64
C ARG A 137 -27.20 -15.05 11.04
N ALA A 138 -26.38 -15.47 10.07
CA ALA A 138 -25.22 -16.32 10.34
C ALA A 138 -24.20 -15.57 11.22
N ARG A 139 -23.66 -16.24 12.25
CA ARG A 139 -22.59 -15.65 13.06
C ARG A 139 -21.29 -15.59 12.27
N ARG A 140 -20.69 -14.40 12.17
CA ARG A 140 -19.33 -14.22 11.64
C ARG A 140 -18.36 -15.01 12.53
N LYS A 141 -17.50 -15.82 11.91
CA LYS A 141 -16.42 -16.51 12.62
C LYS A 141 -15.28 -15.51 12.78
N ASP A 142 -14.78 -15.37 14.01
CA ASP A 142 -13.58 -14.58 14.28
C ASP A 142 -12.34 -15.37 13.83
N PRO A 143 -11.62 -14.93 12.78
CA PRO A 143 -10.47 -15.64 12.25
C PRO A 143 -9.27 -15.61 13.18
N THR A 144 -9.21 -14.67 14.13
CA THR A 144 -8.11 -14.53 15.10
C THR A 144 -8.33 -15.37 16.37
N ASN A 145 -9.49 -16.01 16.49
CA ASN A 145 -9.83 -16.80 17.67
C ASN A 145 -8.91 -18.05 17.78
N PRO A 146 -8.17 -18.23 18.88
CA PRO A 146 -7.23 -19.34 19.05
C PRO A 146 -7.91 -20.72 18.99
N ARG A 147 -9.23 -20.81 19.21
CA ARG A 147 -9.99 -22.06 19.08
C ARG A 147 -10.11 -22.55 17.62
N ASN A 148 -9.84 -21.68 16.64
CA ASN A 148 -9.89 -22.01 15.22
C ASN A 148 -8.56 -22.54 14.67
N PHE A 149 -7.46 -22.42 15.42
CA PHE A 149 -6.15 -22.92 15.02
C PHE A 149 -5.82 -24.25 15.70
N LYS A 150 -5.37 -25.23 14.92
CA LYS A 150 -4.81 -26.50 15.43
C LYS A 150 -3.29 -26.43 15.30
N ALA A 151 -2.56 -26.71 16.39
CA ALA A 151 -1.11 -26.77 16.37
C ALA A 151 -0.63 -27.90 15.43
N ALA A 152 0.40 -27.63 14.63
CA ALA A 152 1.04 -28.66 13.82
C ALA A 152 1.74 -29.65 14.76
N VAL A 153 1.40 -30.94 14.65
CA VAL A 153 2.07 -32.01 15.38
C VAL A 153 3.24 -32.49 14.52
N PRO A 154 4.50 -32.33 14.95
CA PRO A 154 5.64 -32.92 14.25
C PRO A 154 5.54 -34.44 14.32
N GLY A 155 5.66 -35.10 13.17
CA GLY A 155 5.71 -36.56 13.02
C GLY A 155 7.12 -37.10 13.06
#